data_AF-A0A558F2Y0-F1
#
_entry.id   AF-A0A558F2Y0-F1
#
_cell.length_a   1.000
_cell.length_b   1.000
_cell.length_c   1.000
_cell.angle_alpha   90.00
_cell.angle_beta   90.00
_cell.angle_gamma   90.00
#
_symmetry.space_group_name_H-M   'P 1'
#
loop_
_entity.id
_entity.type
_entity.pdbx_description
1 polymer ?
#
loop_
_entity_poly.entity_id
_entity_poly.type
_entity_poly.pdbx_seq_one_letter_code
_entity_poly.pdbx_strand_id
1 'polypeptide(L)'
;MSEELGFLSEKVARYDLVFVKIVDAPRPQVLRAKIEKIYTTGKGIDSTFLGSEVEFVRSGGTWGDMALIVGDQAILFVKSISGELYENAWRGHMVVEDIEGTSYAIFQYKELWLREDIPSSIRACSRQDPKRPYATAIRFDVMEAYLSSLIEKVSANAKKYDSHRGTVV
;
A
#
# COMPACT_ATOMS: atom_id res chain seq x y z
N MET A 1 7.44 22.60 14.48
CA MET A 1 7.74 21.16 14.64
C MET A 1 6.94 20.44 13.58
N SER A 2 7.59 19.88 12.55
CA SER A 2 6.89 19.02 11.60
C SER A 2 6.44 17.78 12.37
N GLU A 3 5.15 17.43 12.31
CA GLU A 3 4.73 16.09 12.71
C GLU A 3 5.61 15.10 11.94
N GLU A 4 6.41 14.29 12.64
CA GLU A 4 7.12 13.18 12.01
C GLU A 4 6.07 12.33 11.32
N LEU A 5 6.04 12.38 10.00
CA LEU A 5 5.15 11.56 9.19
C LEU A 5 5.47 10.11 9.54
N GLY A 6 4.56 9.47 10.28
CA GLY A 6 4.71 8.07 10.67
C GLY A 6 4.93 7.19 9.44
N PHE A 7 5.59 6.06 9.61
CA PHE A 7 5.83 5.07 8.55
C PHE A 7 4.58 4.88 7.64
N LEU A 8 4.71 5.06 6.32
CA LEU A 8 3.64 4.97 5.31
C LEU A 8 2.47 5.99 5.42
N SER A 9 2.47 6.90 6.39
CA SER A 9 1.38 7.87 6.59
C SER A 9 1.14 8.76 5.36
N GLU A 10 2.20 9.25 4.72
CA GLU A 10 2.09 10.06 3.49
C GLU A 10 1.47 9.26 2.33
N LYS A 11 1.79 7.96 2.21
CA LYS A 11 1.21 7.10 1.17
C LYS A 11 -0.29 6.91 1.40
N VAL A 12 -0.70 6.59 2.63
CA VAL A 12 -2.11 6.47 3.02
C VAL A 12 -2.87 7.78 2.79
N ALA A 13 -2.25 8.93 3.06
CA ALA A 13 -2.86 10.23 2.85
C ALA A 13 -3.08 10.56 1.37
N ARG A 14 -2.20 10.12 0.47
CA ARG A 14 -2.18 10.55 -0.94
C ARG A 14 -2.71 9.52 -1.94
N TYR A 15 -2.82 8.26 -1.55
CA TYR A 15 -3.23 7.16 -2.42
C TYR A 15 -4.41 6.39 -1.83
N ASP A 16 -5.19 5.77 -2.70
CA ASP A 16 -6.14 4.73 -2.33
C ASP A 16 -5.41 3.42 -2.09
N LEU A 17 -5.81 2.71 -1.04
CA LEU A 17 -5.24 1.44 -0.65
C LEU A 17 -6.23 0.31 -0.94
N VAL A 18 -5.76 -0.68 -1.70
CA VAL A 18 -6.55 -1.86 -2.08
C VAL A 18 -5.73 -3.13 -1.94
N PHE A 19 -6.41 -4.25 -1.70
CA PHE A 19 -5.83 -5.59 -1.80
C PHE A 19 -6.28 -6.20 -3.12
N VAL A 20 -5.33 -6.70 -3.90
CA VAL A 20 -5.59 -7.14 -5.28
C VAL A 20 -4.90 -8.45 -5.59
N LYS A 21 -5.44 -9.15 -6.59
CA LYS A 21 -4.76 -10.25 -7.28
C LYS A 21 -4.47 -9.83 -8.72
N ILE A 22 -3.22 -9.95 -9.17
CA ILE A 22 -2.84 -9.64 -10.55
C ILE A 22 -3.30 -10.78 -11.47
N VAL A 23 -4.06 -10.44 -12.50
CA VAL A 23 -4.70 -11.43 -13.40
C VAL A 23 -4.19 -11.36 -14.83
N ASP A 24 -3.66 -10.21 -15.26
CA ASP A 24 -3.16 -10.04 -16.63
C ASP A 24 -2.10 -8.92 -16.72
N ALA A 25 -1.33 -8.91 -17.81
CA ALA A 25 -0.35 -7.88 -18.16
C ALA A 25 -0.55 -7.45 -19.63
N PRO A 26 -1.64 -6.73 -19.94
CA PRO A 26 -2.11 -6.56 -21.31
C PRO A 26 -1.17 -5.73 -22.21
N ARG A 27 -0.34 -4.87 -21.62
CA ARG A 27 0.64 -4.05 -22.33
C ARG A 27 1.80 -3.64 -21.42
N PRO A 28 2.95 -3.21 -21.97
CA PRO A 28 4.07 -2.75 -21.16
C PRO A 28 3.62 -1.71 -20.12
N GLN A 29 4.12 -1.85 -18.89
CA GLN A 29 3.80 -0.98 -17.75
C GLN A 29 2.34 -0.96 -17.29
N VAL A 30 1.45 -1.78 -17.87
CA VAL A 30 0.07 -1.90 -17.41
C VAL A 30 -0.19 -3.31 -16.92
N LEU A 31 -0.74 -3.40 -15.72
CA LEU A 31 -1.23 -4.65 -15.14
C LEU A 31 -2.75 -4.56 -14.99
N ARG A 32 -3.40 -5.71 -15.14
CA ARG A 32 -4.81 -5.88 -14.75
C ARG A 32 -4.85 -6.66 -13.45
N ALA A 33 -5.65 -6.18 -12.51
CA ALA A 33 -5.83 -6.84 -11.23
C ALA A 33 -7.30 -6.90 -10.83
N LYS A 34 -7.68 -7.99 -10.18
CA LYS A 34 -8.97 -8.10 -9.50
C LYS A 34 -8.86 -7.49 -8.12
N ILE A 35 -9.77 -6.57 -7.77
CA ILE A 35 -9.82 -6.00 -6.43
C ILE A 35 -10.53 -6.96 -5.49
N GLU A 36 -9.82 -7.45 -4.48
CA GLU A 36 -10.32 -8.39 -3.48
C GLU A 36 -10.76 -7.67 -2.20
N LYS A 37 -10.15 -6.52 -1.87
CA LYS A 37 -10.54 -5.67 -0.75
C LYS A 37 -10.24 -4.20 -1.05
N ILE A 38 -11.09 -3.31 -0.57
CA ILE A 38 -10.87 -1.86 -0.62
C ILE A 38 -10.71 -1.36 0.82
N TYR A 39 -9.59 -0.70 1.11
CA TYR A 39 -9.35 -0.09 2.42
C TYR A 39 -9.68 1.41 2.42
N THR A 40 -9.47 2.10 1.31
CA THR A 40 -9.82 3.53 1.15
C THR A 40 -10.36 3.83 -0.24
N THR A 41 -11.10 4.93 -0.33
CA THR A 41 -11.66 5.48 -1.56
C THR A 41 -11.41 6.98 -1.65
N GLY A 42 -11.66 7.54 -2.84
CA GLY A 42 -11.71 9.00 -3.05
C GLY A 42 -10.50 9.60 -3.77
N LYS A 43 -9.53 8.78 -4.20
CA LYS A 43 -8.38 9.21 -5.02
C LYS A 43 -8.33 8.52 -6.37
N GLY A 44 -9.33 7.73 -6.73
CA GLY A 44 -9.42 7.01 -7.99
C GLY A 44 -10.16 5.68 -7.87
N ILE A 45 -10.28 5.14 -6.65
CA ILE A 45 -11.09 3.97 -6.33
C ILE A 45 -12.39 4.42 -5.65
N ASP A 46 -13.50 3.80 -6.03
CA ASP A 46 -14.78 3.85 -5.34
C ASP A 46 -15.31 2.43 -5.04
N SER A 47 -16.46 2.34 -4.38
CA SER A 47 -17.02 1.06 -3.95
C SER A 47 -17.43 0.12 -5.08
N THR A 48 -17.67 0.63 -6.30
CA THR A 48 -18.06 -0.17 -7.47
C THR A 48 -16.91 -1.02 -8.01
N PHE A 49 -15.68 -0.71 -7.60
CA PHE A 49 -14.49 -1.44 -8.01
C PHE A 49 -14.31 -2.77 -7.26
N LEU A 50 -15.04 -3.02 -6.17
CA LEU A 50 -14.89 -4.24 -5.39
C LEU A 50 -15.30 -5.46 -6.22
N GLY A 51 -14.39 -6.43 -6.35
CA GLY A 51 -14.61 -7.65 -7.13
C GLY A 51 -14.43 -7.49 -8.64
N SER A 52 -14.26 -6.26 -9.14
CA SER A 52 -14.01 -6.00 -10.56
C SER A 52 -12.53 -6.14 -10.92
N GLU A 53 -12.25 -6.28 -12.21
CA GLU A 53 -10.90 -6.22 -12.77
C GLU A 53 -10.61 -4.80 -13.26
N VAL A 54 -9.45 -4.28 -12.89
CA VAL A 54 -9.04 -2.91 -13.21
C VAL A 54 -7.64 -2.89 -13.75
N GLU A 55 -7.41 -2.01 -14.71
CA GLU A 55 -6.07 -1.73 -15.23
C GLU A 55 -5.43 -0.59 -14.43
N PHE A 56 -4.14 -0.72 -14.17
CA PHE A 56 -3.33 0.35 -13.60
C PHE A 56 -1.95 0.39 -14.23
N VAL A 57 -1.40 1.59 -14.32
CA VAL A 57 -0.02 1.82 -14.73
C VAL A 57 0.87 1.55 -13.52
N ARG A 58 1.72 0.54 -13.62
CA ARG A 58 2.68 0.19 -12.56
C ARG A 58 3.84 1.17 -12.53
N SER A 59 4.45 1.32 -11.37
CA SER A 59 5.68 2.11 -11.24
C SER A 59 6.80 1.50 -12.09
N GLY A 60 7.64 2.36 -12.66
CA GLY A 60 8.81 1.91 -13.41
C GLY A 60 9.71 1.10 -12.48
N GLY A 61 9.87 -0.20 -12.76
CA GLY A 61 10.70 -1.10 -11.97
C GLY A 61 12.18 -0.77 -12.13
N THR A 62 12.65 0.27 -11.45
CA THR A 62 14.06 0.64 -11.36
C THR A 62 14.64 0.18 -10.03
N TRP A 63 15.88 -0.32 -10.09
CA TRP A 63 16.77 -0.74 -9.00
C TRP A 63 16.14 -0.84 -7.60
N GLY A 64 15.62 -2.03 -7.29
CA GLY A 64 15.14 -2.40 -5.95
C GLY A 64 13.63 -2.56 -5.84
N ASP A 65 12.84 -2.05 -6.80
CA ASP A 65 11.39 -2.27 -6.86
C ASP A 65 11.06 -3.57 -7.59
N MET A 66 10.60 -4.57 -6.84
CA MET A 66 10.13 -5.84 -7.41
C MET A 66 8.89 -5.57 -8.23
N ALA A 67 8.92 -5.98 -9.49
CA ALA A 67 7.74 -5.89 -10.33
C ALA A 67 6.68 -6.89 -9.88
N LEU A 68 5.44 -6.43 -9.72
CA LEU A 68 4.27 -7.31 -9.67
C LEU A 68 4.17 -8.11 -10.98
N ILE A 69 3.88 -9.40 -10.85
CA ILE A 69 3.64 -10.33 -11.95
C ILE A 69 2.25 -10.97 -11.85
N VAL A 70 1.78 -11.55 -12.96
CA VAL A 70 0.50 -12.26 -12.99
C VAL A 70 0.52 -13.42 -11.99
N GLY A 71 -0.53 -13.50 -11.17
CA GLY A 71 -0.65 -14.47 -10.08
C GLY A 71 -0.35 -13.90 -8.70
N ASP A 72 0.38 -12.78 -8.59
CA ASP A 72 0.68 -12.16 -7.30
C ASP A 72 -0.58 -11.64 -6.60
N GLN A 73 -0.59 -11.74 -5.29
CA GLN A 73 -1.47 -10.94 -4.43
C GLN A 73 -0.66 -9.80 -3.82
N ALA A 74 -1.27 -8.62 -3.67
CA ALA A 74 -0.57 -7.46 -3.16
C ALA A 74 -1.49 -6.45 -2.46
N ILE A 75 -0.92 -5.76 -1.49
CA ILE A 75 -1.43 -4.44 -1.07
C ILE A 75 -0.89 -3.42 -2.08
N LEU A 76 -1.77 -2.61 -2.65
CA LEU A 76 -1.43 -1.65 -3.71
C LEU A 76 -1.90 -0.24 -3.35
N PHE A 77 -1.01 0.74 -3.48
CA PHE A 77 -1.30 2.17 -3.34
C PHE A 77 -1.49 2.79 -4.73
N VAL A 78 -2.71 3.20 -5.06
CA VAL A 78 -3.06 3.77 -6.37
C VAL A 78 -3.70 5.15 -6.27
N LYS A 79 -3.63 5.93 -7.34
CA LYS A 79 -4.48 7.11 -7.51
C LYS A 79 -4.79 7.32 -8.97
N SER A 80 -5.89 8.00 -9.26
CA SER A 80 -6.23 8.45 -10.59
C SER A 80 -5.36 9.64 -11.00
N ILE A 81 -4.76 9.56 -12.17
CA ILE A 81 -4.11 10.68 -12.85
C ILE A 81 -4.62 10.66 -14.28
N SER A 82 -5.23 11.76 -14.72
CA SER A 82 -5.77 11.89 -16.08
C SER A 82 -6.74 10.76 -16.48
N GLY A 83 -7.51 10.23 -15.51
CA GLY A 83 -8.50 9.18 -15.75
C GLY A 83 -7.98 7.75 -15.68
N GLU A 84 -6.67 7.53 -15.53
CA GLU A 84 -6.07 6.20 -15.37
C GLU A 84 -5.58 6.01 -13.94
N LEU A 85 -5.59 4.77 -13.45
CA LEU A 85 -4.99 4.43 -12.16
C LEU A 85 -3.48 4.29 -12.29
N TYR A 86 -2.74 5.00 -11.45
CA TYR A 86 -1.30 4.90 -11.33
C TYR A 86 -0.93 4.36 -9.97
N GLU A 87 -0.07 3.34 -9.96
CA GLU A 87 0.64 2.92 -8.77
C GLU A 87 1.53 4.06 -8.25
N ASN A 88 1.59 4.22 -6.93
CA ASN A 88 2.55 5.12 -6.31
C ASN A 88 4.00 4.74 -6.69
N ALA A 89 4.83 5.72 -7.03
CA ALA A 89 6.26 5.47 -7.24
C ALA A 89 6.95 5.02 -5.93
N TRP A 90 8.00 4.22 -6.08
CA TRP A 90 8.91 3.77 -5.01
C TRP A 90 8.19 3.01 -3.89
N ARG A 91 8.13 1.68 -3.96
CA ARG A 91 7.37 0.81 -3.03
C ARG A 91 5.88 1.12 -3.09
N GLY A 92 5.34 1.13 -4.30
CA GLY A 92 3.91 1.38 -4.55
C GLY A 92 3.01 0.23 -4.14
N HIS A 93 3.61 -0.93 -3.88
CA HIS A 93 2.92 -2.11 -3.43
C HIS A 93 3.76 -2.89 -2.40
N MET A 94 3.12 -3.87 -1.78
CA MET A 94 3.76 -4.95 -1.04
C MET A 94 3.15 -6.26 -1.54
N VAL A 95 3.98 -7.15 -2.09
CA VAL A 95 3.55 -8.52 -2.41
C VAL A 95 3.13 -9.20 -1.12
N VAL A 96 2.02 -9.92 -1.15
CA VAL A 96 1.54 -10.74 -0.04
C VAL A 96 1.69 -12.20 -0.45
N GLU A 97 2.52 -12.92 0.29
CA GLU A 97 2.80 -14.33 0.01
C GLU A 97 2.86 -15.17 1.29
N ASP A 98 2.58 -16.45 1.15
CA ASP A 98 2.80 -17.42 2.21
C ASP A 98 4.29 -17.78 2.32
N ILE A 99 4.81 -17.73 3.54
CA ILE A 99 6.14 -18.20 3.90
C ILE A 99 5.97 -19.08 5.13
N GLU A 100 6.18 -20.39 4.95
CA GLU A 100 6.13 -21.38 6.03
C GLU A 100 4.74 -21.42 6.73
N GLY A 101 3.66 -21.27 5.96
CA GLY A 101 2.28 -21.34 6.46
C GLY A 101 1.78 -20.05 7.13
N THR A 102 2.55 -18.97 7.02
CA THR A 102 2.16 -17.64 7.51
C THR A 102 2.20 -16.64 6.36
N SER A 103 1.17 -15.80 6.25
CA SER A 103 1.10 -14.75 5.24
C SER A 103 1.93 -13.53 5.65
N TYR A 104 2.77 -13.04 4.73
CA TYR A 104 3.62 -11.87 4.92
C TYR A 104 3.43 -10.85 3.81
N ALA A 105 3.40 -9.57 4.17
CA ALA A 105 3.60 -8.45 3.28
C ALA A 105 5.11 -8.19 3.11
N ILE A 106 5.59 -8.23 1.86
CA ILE A 106 7.00 -8.05 1.53
C ILE A 106 7.26 -6.57 1.25
N PHE A 107 7.97 -5.93 2.18
CA PHE A 107 8.39 -4.55 2.05
C PHE A 107 9.85 -4.49 1.60
N GLN A 108 10.12 -3.82 0.48
CA GLN A 108 11.43 -3.77 -0.17
C GLN A 108 12.40 -2.80 0.52
N TYR A 109 12.66 -3.06 1.80
CA TYR A 109 13.66 -2.40 2.62
C TYR A 109 14.25 -3.45 3.54
N LYS A 110 15.57 -3.58 3.54
CA LYS A 110 16.30 -4.54 4.38
C LYS A 110 16.28 -4.10 5.85
N GLU A 111 16.23 -5.05 6.78
CA GLU A 111 16.47 -4.78 8.21
C GLU A 111 15.52 -3.72 8.81
N LEU A 112 14.27 -3.70 8.36
CA LEU A 112 13.29 -2.72 8.82
C LEU A 112 13.01 -2.82 10.34
N TRP A 113 13.26 -3.97 10.96
CA TRP A 113 13.17 -4.19 12.41
C TRP A 113 14.28 -3.49 13.22
N LEU A 114 15.37 -3.05 12.60
CA LEU A 114 16.46 -2.33 13.28
C LEU A 114 16.23 -0.81 13.31
N ARG A 115 15.21 -0.30 12.62
CA ARG A 115 14.97 1.13 12.45
C ARG A 115 14.05 1.71 13.54
N GLU A 116 14.55 2.66 14.31
CA GLU A 116 13.78 3.25 15.43
C GLU A 116 12.57 4.07 14.99
N ASP A 117 12.59 4.62 13.77
CA ASP A 117 11.48 5.37 13.16
C ASP A 117 10.29 4.46 12.74
N ILE A 118 10.46 3.14 12.84
CA ILE A 118 9.42 2.17 12.52
C ILE A 118 8.64 1.79 13.79
N PRO A 119 7.29 1.73 13.72
CA PRO A 119 6.46 1.28 14.83
C PRO A 119 6.91 -0.06 15.41
N SER A 120 6.95 -0.15 16.74
CA SER A 120 7.42 -1.36 17.44
C SER A 120 6.62 -2.61 17.08
N SER A 121 5.32 -2.48 16.82
CA SER A 121 4.45 -3.59 16.35
C SER A 121 4.90 -4.16 15.01
N ILE A 122 5.26 -3.29 14.06
CA ILE A 122 5.82 -3.68 12.76
C ILE A 122 7.17 -4.35 12.97
N ARG A 123 8.08 -3.73 13.74
CA ARG A 123 9.42 -4.25 13.99
C ARG A 123 9.41 -5.64 14.60
N ALA A 124 8.59 -5.85 15.63
CA ALA A 124 8.48 -7.13 16.34
C ALA A 124 7.93 -8.27 15.46
N CYS A 125 7.18 -7.93 14.40
CA CYS A 125 6.58 -8.89 13.47
C CYS A 125 7.27 -8.89 12.10
N SER A 126 8.47 -8.33 12.02
CA SER A 126 9.30 -8.24 10.83
C SER A 126 10.46 -9.22 10.91
N ARG A 127 10.83 -9.81 9.77
CA ARG A 127 12.06 -10.59 9.61
C ARG A 127 12.66 -10.36 8.24
N GLN A 128 13.92 -10.76 8.08
CA GLN A 128 14.53 -10.83 6.75
C GLN A 128 13.69 -11.75 5.86
N ASP A 129 13.34 -11.30 4.65
CA ASP A 129 12.70 -12.17 3.66
C ASP A 129 13.71 -13.26 3.23
N PRO A 130 13.35 -14.56 3.31
CA PRO A 130 14.26 -15.67 3.01
C PRO A 130 14.57 -15.81 1.52
N LYS A 131 13.67 -15.37 0.64
CA LYS A 131 13.85 -15.39 -0.83
C LYS A 131 14.58 -14.14 -1.31
N ARG A 132 14.47 -13.02 -0.57
CA ARG A 132 14.93 -11.69 -1.01
C ARG A 132 15.74 -10.98 0.09
N PRO A 133 17.08 -11.08 0.06
CA PRO A 133 17.96 -10.46 1.06
C PRO A 133 17.87 -8.92 1.20
N TYR A 134 17.22 -8.25 0.26
CA TYR A 134 17.02 -6.80 0.24
C TYR A 134 15.65 -6.36 0.79
N ALA A 135 14.78 -7.30 1.16
CA ALA A 135 13.41 -7.04 1.61
C ALA A 135 13.17 -7.53 3.03
N THR A 136 12.15 -6.97 3.68
CA THR A 136 11.64 -7.41 4.98
C THR A 136 10.28 -8.07 4.75
N ALA A 137 10.11 -9.27 5.30
CA ALA A 137 8.82 -9.91 5.42
C ALA A 137 8.14 -9.45 6.73
N ILE A 138 6.98 -8.82 6.61
CA ILE A 138 6.20 -8.29 7.73
C ILE A 138 4.90 -9.09 7.82
N ARG A 139 4.56 -9.64 9.00
CA ARG A 139 3.33 -10.44 9.14
C ARG A 139 2.11 -9.67 8.61
N PHE A 140 1.37 -10.27 7.69
CA PHE A 140 0.39 -9.54 6.88
C PHE A 140 -0.75 -8.96 7.72
N ASP A 141 -1.28 -9.73 8.67
CA ASP A 141 -2.30 -9.28 9.63
C ASP A 141 -1.86 -8.01 10.41
N VAL A 142 -0.59 -7.94 10.79
CA VAL A 142 -0.02 -6.81 11.54
C VAL A 142 0.14 -5.58 10.66
N MET A 143 0.63 -5.77 9.43
CA MET A 143 0.72 -4.68 8.45
C MET A 143 -0.68 -4.16 8.08
N GLU A 144 -1.63 -5.06 7.84
CA GLU A 144 -3.01 -4.71 7.48
C GLU A 144 -3.70 -3.92 8.60
N ALA A 145 -3.57 -4.38 9.86
CA ALA A 145 -4.11 -3.67 11.02
C ALA A 145 -3.45 -2.28 11.21
N TYR A 146 -2.14 -2.19 10.99
CA TYR A 146 -1.40 -0.93 11.06
C TYR A 146 -1.89 0.07 10.00
N LEU A 147 -2.03 -0.35 8.74
CA LEU A 147 -2.52 0.49 7.66
C LEU A 147 -3.97 0.94 7.92
N SER A 148 -4.82 0.04 8.42
CA SER A 148 -6.20 0.38 8.80
C SER A 148 -6.24 1.45 9.89
N SER A 149 -5.41 1.32 10.94
CA SER A 149 -5.31 2.35 11.99
C SER A 149 -4.77 3.69 11.46
N LEU A 150 -3.82 3.67 10.52
CA LEU A 150 -3.34 4.90 9.86
C LEU A 150 -4.45 5.59 9.07
N ILE A 151 -5.26 4.83 8.34
CA ILE A 151 -6.37 5.34 7.54
C ILE A 151 -7.38 6.07 8.44
N GLU A 152 -7.74 5.48 9.58
CA GLU A 152 -8.64 6.09 10.55
C GLU A 152 -8.10 7.42 11.07
N LYS A 153 -6.81 7.47 11.44
CA LYS A 153 -6.14 8.68 11.92
C LYS A 153 -6.12 9.79 10.87
N VAL A 154 -5.74 9.46 9.64
CA VAL A 154 -5.72 10.43 8.53
C VAL A 154 -7.12 10.96 8.24
N SER A 155 -8.13 10.09 8.25
CA SER A 155 -9.53 10.46 8.02
C SER A 155 -10.09 11.36 9.13
N ALA A 156 -9.74 11.09 10.39
CA ALA A 156 -10.13 11.91 11.52
C ALA A 156 -9.48 13.31 11.46
N ASN A 157 -8.19 13.38 11.09
CA ASN A 157 -7.49 14.64 10.92
C ASN A 157 -8.10 15.49 9.80
N ALA A 158 -8.42 14.89 8.65
CA ALA A 158 -9.08 15.58 7.54
C ALA A 158 -10.41 16.23 7.97
N LYS A 159 -11.25 15.51 8.73
CA LYS A 159 -12.52 16.03 9.26
C LYS A 159 -12.33 17.20 10.24
N LYS A 160 -11.28 17.15 11.06
CA LYS A 160 -10.96 18.24 12.01
C LYS A 160 -10.58 19.53 11.28
N TYR A 161 -9.84 19.44 10.17
CA TYR A 161 -9.49 20.63 9.39
C TYR A 161 -10.69 21.23 8.65
N ASP A 162 -11.62 20.40 8.18
CA ASP A 162 -12.82 20.86 7.48
C ASP A 162 -13.79 21.59 8.44
N SER A 163 -13.95 21.09 9.67
CA SER A 163 -14.80 21.73 10.68
C SER A 163 -14.30 23.10 11.17
N HIS A 164 -13.01 23.41 11.03
CA HIS A 164 -12.44 24.72 11.41
C HIS A 164 -12.51 25.77 10.29
N ARG A 165 -12.87 25.39 9.05
CA ARG A 165 -13.08 26.34 7.94
C ARG A 165 -14.55 26.76 7.78
N GLY A 166 -15.47 26.15 8.52
CA GLY A 166 -16.92 26.41 8.45
C GLY A 166 -17.44 27.60 9.28
N THR A 167 -16.65 28.64 9.53
CA THR A 167 -17.16 29.86 10.20
C THR A 167 -16.46 31.12 9.68
N VAL A 168 -16.86 31.56 8.49
CA VAL A 168 -16.87 32.98 8.14
C VAL A 168 -18.16 33.20 7.36
N VAL A 169 -19.17 33.74 8.05
CA VAL A 169 -20.40 34.28 7.45
C VAL A 169 -20.17 35.77 7.25
#